data_AF-A0AAV8PKP9-F1
#
_entry.id   AF-A0AAV8PKP9-F1
#
_cell.length_a   1.000
_cell.length_b   1.000
_cell.length_c   1.000
_cell.angle_alpha   90.00
_cell.angle_beta   90.00
_cell.angle_gamma   90.00
#
_symmetry.space_group_name_H-M   'P 1'
#
loop_
_entity.id
_entity.type
_entity.pdbx_description
1 polymer ?
#
loop_
_entity_poly.entity_id
_entity_poly.type
_entity_poly.pdbx_seq_one_letter_code
_entity_poly.pdbx_strand_id
1 'polypeptide(L)'
;MITSRHTHIKGINYDLPHVISGAKPLPGVQHVHGNMFETVPSGDAVFLKWVLHDWSDEHCMKILKNCWKALPEHGKIIVVEYVLPAVPEPTANAQAVFQLDLAVLVYCVGGKERSEKEFKALATEAGFPGFKASHVFADTWVMEFIK
;
A
#
# COMPACT_ATOMS: atom_id res chain seq x y z
N MET A 1 12.05 -12.39 -0.22
CA MET A 1 12.22 -10.96 0.11
C MET A 1 12.68 -10.21 -1.13
N ILE A 2 12.23 -8.97 -1.33
CA ILE A 2 12.62 -8.12 -2.46
C ILE A 2 14.16 -7.95 -2.50
N THR A 3 14.76 -7.63 -1.36
CA THR A 3 16.22 -7.42 -1.22
C THR A 3 17.07 -8.66 -1.52
N SER A 4 16.54 -9.87 -1.34
CA SER A 4 17.24 -11.11 -1.70
C SER A 4 17.33 -11.32 -3.23
N ARG A 5 16.33 -10.83 -3.98
CA ARG A 5 16.30 -10.92 -5.45
C ARG A 5 16.99 -9.72 -6.10
N HIS A 6 16.98 -8.57 -5.42
CA HIS A 6 17.56 -7.32 -5.88
C HIS A 6 18.55 -6.80 -4.85
N THR A 7 19.75 -7.38 -4.82
CA THR A 7 20.78 -7.14 -3.80
C THR A 7 21.37 -5.72 -3.79
N HIS A 8 21.14 -4.95 -4.86
CA HIS A 8 21.52 -3.54 -4.95
C HIS A 8 20.53 -2.61 -4.22
N ILE A 9 19.35 -3.09 -3.85
CA ILE A 9 18.34 -2.31 -3.11
C ILE A 9 18.67 -2.34 -1.62
N LYS A 10 18.69 -1.15 -1.00
CA LYS A 10 18.72 -0.99 0.46
C LYS A 10 17.28 -0.91 0.97
N GLY A 11 16.82 -1.93 1.68
CA GLY A 11 15.45 -1.98 2.19
C GLY A 11 15.31 -1.27 3.54
N ILE A 12 14.18 -0.60 3.74
CA ILE A 12 13.70 -0.15 5.04
C ILE A 12 12.39 -0.86 5.32
N ASN A 13 12.31 -1.56 6.46
CA ASN A 13 11.06 -2.08 7.00
C ASN A 13 10.58 -1.10 8.07
N TYR A 14 9.39 -0.52 7.87
CA TYR A 14 8.84 0.53 8.72
C TYR A 14 7.49 0.13 9.28
N ASP A 15 7.37 0.13 10.61
CA ASP A 15 6.16 -0.27 11.31
C ASP A 15 6.11 0.38 12.71
N LEU A 16 5.07 0.10 13.50
CA LEU A 16 4.94 0.53 14.88
C LEU A 16 6.08 -0.03 15.76
N PRO A 17 6.45 0.66 16.85
CA PRO A 17 7.55 0.23 17.73
C PRO A 17 7.43 -1.20 18.26
N HIS A 18 6.22 -1.63 18.61
CA HIS A 18 5.97 -2.97 19.15
C HIS A 18 6.02 -4.08 18.08
N VAL A 19 5.82 -3.74 16.80
CA VAL A 19 5.96 -4.69 15.69
C VAL A 19 7.44 -4.85 15.34
N ILE A 20 8.15 -3.72 15.23
CA ILE A 20 9.59 -3.70 14.93
C ILE A 20 10.42 -4.38 16.02
N SER A 21 10.04 -4.26 17.30
CA SER A 21 10.76 -4.93 18.38
C SER A 21 10.76 -6.47 18.26
N GLY A 22 9.75 -7.05 17.61
CA GLY A 22 9.65 -8.48 17.31
C GLY A 22 10.27 -8.88 15.97
N ALA A 23 10.72 -7.93 15.15
CA ALA A 23 11.23 -8.20 13.81
C ALA A 23 12.62 -8.86 13.85
N LYS A 24 12.78 -9.96 13.11
CA LYS A 24 14.08 -10.64 12.97
C LYS A 24 15.01 -9.83 12.06
N PRO A 25 16.33 -9.79 12.30
CA PRO A 25 17.28 -9.20 11.37
C PRO A 25 17.20 -9.84 9.99
N LEU A 26 17.27 -9.03 8.93
CA LEU A 26 17.21 -9.47 7.55
C LEU A 26 18.34 -8.82 6.73
N PRO A 27 19.09 -9.57 5.92
CA PRO A 27 20.16 -9.00 5.09
C PRO A 27 19.63 -7.90 4.14
N GLY A 28 20.31 -6.76 4.14
CA GLY A 28 19.96 -5.61 3.30
C GLY A 28 18.69 -4.87 3.74
N VAL A 29 18.16 -5.14 4.93
CA VAL A 29 16.97 -4.46 5.48
C VAL A 29 17.32 -3.78 6.81
N GLN A 30 17.04 -2.48 6.88
CA GLN A 30 17.06 -1.73 8.12
C GLN A 30 15.65 -1.68 8.71
N HIS A 31 15.50 -2.03 9.99
CA HIS A 31 14.24 -1.87 10.71
C HIS A 31 14.17 -0.49 11.35
N VAL A 32 13.10 0.25 11.07
CA VAL A 32 12.84 1.59 11.59
C VAL A 32 11.43 1.59 12.14
N HIS A 33 11.22 2.16 13.33
CA HIS A 33 9.89 2.26 13.91
C HIS A 33 9.33 3.69 13.86
N GLY A 34 8.01 3.82 13.85
CA GLY A 34 7.33 5.10 14.02
C GLY A 34 5.85 5.01 13.74
N ASN A 35 5.25 6.15 13.37
CA ASN A 35 3.84 6.28 13.02
C ASN A 35 3.70 6.90 11.62
N MET A 36 3.17 6.13 10.66
CA MET A 36 3.00 6.58 9.28
C MET A 36 2.03 7.76 9.12
N PHE A 37 1.15 8.00 10.10
CA PHE A 37 0.29 9.19 10.11
C PHE A 37 1.04 10.47 10.43
N GLU A 38 2.24 10.38 11.01
CA GLU A 38 3.10 11.52 11.32
C GLU A 38 4.17 11.71 10.25
N THR A 39 4.99 10.68 10.02
CA THR A 39 6.10 10.70 9.05
C THR A 39 6.37 9.29 8.53
N VAL A 40 7.04 9.19 7.38
CA VAL A 40 7.61 7.93 6.89
C VAL A 40 9.07 8.16 6.49
N PRO A 41 9.95 7.15 6.58
CA PRO A 41 11.33 7.27 6.13
C PRO A 41 11.44 7.63 4.65
N SER A 42 12.40 8.48 4.30
CA SER A 42 12.70 8.82 2.90
C SER A 42 13.26 7.62 2.13
N GLY A 43 12.92 7.53 0.84
CA GLY A 43 13.42 6.49 -0.05
C GLY A 43 13.03 6.75 -1.51
N ASP A 44 13.67 6.03 -2.44
CA ASP A 44 13.37 6.17 -3.88
C ASP A 44 11.97 5.65 -4.25
N ALA A 45 11.48 4.67 -3.49
CA ALA A 45 10.11 4.17 -3.58
C ALA A 45 9.58 3.77 -2.21
N VAL A 46 8.27 3.90 -2.03
CA VAL A 46 7.54 3.41 -0.84
C VAL A 46 6.66 2.23 -1.25
N PHE A 47 6.74 1.13 -0.52
CA PHE A 47 5.93 -0.07 -0.79
C PHE A 47 4.85 -0.22 0.30
N LEU A 48 3.59 -0.18 -0.10
CA LEU A 48 2.42 -0.33 0.77
C LEU A 48 1.65 -1.57 0.32
N LYS A 49 1.68 -2.65 1.11
CA LYS A 49 0.94 -3.88 0.81
C LYS A 49 -0.05 -4.15 1.92
N TRP A 50 -1.35 -4.23 1.59
CA TRP A 50 -2.41 -4.46 2.58
C TRP A 50 -2.33 -3.43 3.71
N VAL A 51 -2.31 -2.16 3.31
CA VAL A 51 -2.25 -1.02 4.22
C VAL A 51 -3.43 -0.12 3.97
N LEU A 52 -3.64 0.31 2.72
CA LEU A 52 -4.67 1.32 2.43
C LEU A 52 -6.08 0.77 2.63
N HIS A 53 -6.28 -0.54 2.47
CA HIS A 53 -7.58 -1.16 2.71
C HIS A 53 -8.02 -1.10 4.19
N ASP A 54 -7.09 -1.00 5.14
CA ASP A 54 -7.40 -0.92 6.58
C ASP A 54 -7.98 0.43 7.02
N TRP A 55 -7.89 1.44 6.16
CA TRP A 55 -8.10 2.83 6.54
C TRP A 55 -9.18 3.50 5.69
N SER A 56 -9.87 4.47 6.29
CA SER A 56 -10.77 5.36 5.56
C SER A 56 -10.01 6.23 4.55
N ASP A 57 -10.74 6.81 3.59
CA ASP A 57 -10.14 7.67 2.56
C ASP A 57 -9.38 8.86 3.19
N GLU A 58 -9.90 9.46 4.27
CA GLU A 58 -9.23 10.53 5.02
C GLU A 58 -7.88 10.10 5.62
N HIS A 59 -7.81 8.87 6.15
CA HIS A 59 -6.60 8.30 6.72
C HIS A 59 -5.61 7.93 5.62
N CYS A 60 -6.08 7.31 4.52
CA CYS A 60 -5.28 7.06 3.32
C CYS A 60 -4.65 8.35 2.81
N MET A 61 -5.40 9.45 2.77
CA MET A 61 -4.89 10.75 2.34
C MET A 61 -3.74 11.27 3.22
N LYS A 62 -3.79 11.06 4.54
CA LYS A 62 -2.68 11.42 5.45
C LYS A 62 -1.44 10.58 5.15
N ILE A 63 -1.61 9.25 5.05
CA ILE A 63 -0.53 8.31 4.74
C ILE A 63 0.13 8.67 3.40
N LEU A 64 -0.68 8.80 2.34
CA LEU A 64 -0.19 9.08 0.99
C LEU A 64 0.54 10.42 0.90
N LYS A 65 0.07 11.47 1.60
CA LYS A 65 0.77 12.77 1.65
C LYS A 65 2.11 12.68 2.37
N ASN A 66 2.22 11.87 3.42
CA ASN A 66 3.50 11.64 4.11
C ASN A 66 4.46 10.86 3.21
N CYS A 67 3.98 9.83 2.51
CA CYS A 67 4.76 9.12 1.49
C CYS A 67 5.21 10.07 0.37
N TRP A 68 4.32 10.93 -0.15
CA TRP A 68 4.66 11.91 -1.18
C TRP A 68 5.82 12.82 -0.75
N LYS A 69 5.83 13.29 0.51
CA LYS A 69 6.93 14.11 1.06
C LYS A 69 8.24 13.35 1.20
N ALA A 70 8.18 12.05 1.46
CA ALA A 70 9.34 11.19 1.66
C ALA A 70 10.02 10.76 0.34
N LEU A 71 9.34 10.94 -0.80
CA LEU A 71 9.81 10.57 -2.13
C LEU A 71 10.59 11.70 -2.84
N PRO A 72 11.66 11.39 -3.59
CA PRO A 72 12.28 12.33 -4.53
C PRO A 72 11.35 12.65 -5.71
N GLU A 73 11.73 13.60 -6.56
CA GLU A 73 10.92 14.03 -7.72
C GLU A 73 10.54 12.88 -8.68
N HIS A 74 11.42 11.89 -8.85
CA HIS A 74 11.18 10.73 -9.71
C HIS A 74 10.72 9.48 -8.92
N GLY A 75 10.35 9.67 -7.65
CA GLY A 75 9.95 8.58 -6.77
C GLY A 75 8.53 8.10 -7.03
N LYS A 76 8.19 6.94 -6.45
CA LYS A 76 6.84 6.37 -6.56
C LYS A 76 6.41 5.62 -5.31
N ILE A 77 5.11 5.58 -5.08
CA ILE A 77 4.49 4.60 -4.19
C ILE A 77 4.10 3.38 -5.02
N ILE A 78 4.36 2.19 -4.50
CA ILE A 78 3.92 0.90 -5.04
C ILE A 78 2.90 0.35 -4.05
N VAL A 79 1.64 0.39 -4.44
CA VAL A 79 0.50 -0.09 -3.66
C VAL A 79 0.13 -1.49 -4.13
N VAL A 80 0.02 -2.43 -3.19
CA VAL A 80 -0.32 -3.83 -3.46
C VAL A 80 -1.55 -4.21 -2.65
N GLU A 81 -2.69 -4.25 -3.32
CA GLU A 81 -4.00 -4.43 -2.72
C GLU A 81 -4.87 -5.36 -3.58
N TYR A 82 -5.96 -5.84 -2.98
CA TYR A 82 -7.07 -6.35 -3.78
C TYR A 82 -7.80 -5.17 -4.44
N VAL A 83 -8.39 -5.42 -5.60
CA VAL A 83 -9.14 -4.40 -6.34
C VAL A 83 -10.54 -4.92 -6.61
N LEU A 84 -11.54 -4.17 -6.15
CA LEU A 84 -12.94 -4.49 -6.40
C LEU A 84 -13.25 -4.37 -7.89
N PRO A 85 -13.88 -5.39 -8.50
CA PRO A 85 -14.37 -5.28 -9.86
C PRO A 85 -15.49 -4.24 -9.91
N ALA A 86 -15.52 -3.44 -10.99
CA ALA A 86 -16.53 -2.40 -11.16
C ALA A 86 -17.97 -2.95 -11.25
N VAL A 87 -18.09 -4.23 -11.65
CA VAL A 87 -19.36 -4.96 -11.72
C VAL A 87 -19.18 -6.25 -10.93
N PRO A 88 -20.02 -6.52 -9.91
CA PRO A 88 -20.01 -7.80 -9.21
C PRO A 88 -20.37 -8.94 -10.17
N GLU A 89 -19.54 -9.96 -10.23
CA GLU A 89 -19.80 -11.17 -11.04
C GLU A 89 -20.00 -12.38 -10.12
N PRO A 90 -20.86 -13.34 -10.49
CA PRO A 90 -21.08 -14.56 -9.71
C PRO A 90 -19.96 -15.59 -9.95
N THR A 91 -18.70 -15.15 -9.96
CA THR A 91 -17.52 -16.02 -10.07
C THR A 91 -16.84 -16.14 -8.71
N ALA A 92 -16.18 -17.27 -8.46
CA ALA A 92 -15.50 -17.51 -7.19
C ALA A 92 -14.46 -16.44 -6.86
N ASN A 93 -13.72 -15.96 -7.87
CA ASN A 93 -12.70 -14.91 -7.71
C ASN A 93 -13.34 -13.57 -7.33
N ALA A 94 -14.37 -13.14 -8.07
CA ALA A 94 -15.07 -11.90 -7.75
C ALA A 94 -15.69 -11.95 -6.34
N GLN A 95 -16.28 -13.09 -5.96
CA GLN A 95 -16.83 -13.32 -4.62
C GLN A 95 -15.76 -13.29 -3.52
N ALA A 96 -14.56 -13.80 -3.77
CA ALA A 96 -13.48 -13.82 -2.78
C ALA A 96 -13.05 -12.41 -2.36
N VAL A 97 -12.98 -11.45 -3.30
CA VAL A 97 -12.65 -10.04 -2.97
C VAL A 97 -13.75 -9.41 -2.11
N PHE A 98 -15.03 -9.69 -2.37
CA PHE A 98 -16.13 -9.21 -1.51
C PHE A 98 -16.13 -9.86 -0.12
N GLN A 99 -15.69 -11.12 0.00
CA GLN A 99 -15.51 -11.76 1.32
C GLN A 99 -14.39 -11.09 2.11
N LEU A 100 -13.32 -10.67 1.46
CA LEU A 100 -12.26 -9.88 2.07
C LEU A 100 -12.77 -8.50 2.51
N ASP A 101 -13.55 -7.82 1.67
CA ASP A 101 -14.17 -6.53 2.02
C ASP A 101 -15.04 -6.62 3.28
N LEU A 102 -15.81 -7.70 3.44
CA LEU A 102 -16.55 -7.98 4.67
C LEU A 102 -15.64 -8.20 5.88
N ALA A 103 -14.49 -8.86 5.69
CA ALA A 103 -13.51 -9.02 6.77
C ALA A 103 -12.90 -7.68 7.17
N VAL A 104 -12.50 -6.86 6.20
CA VAL A 104 -11.98 -5.50 6.44
C VAL A 104 -13.02 -4.66 7.17
N LEU A 105 -14.29 -4.70 6.77
CA LEU A 105 -15.39 -4.00 7.45
C LEU A 105 -15.50 -4.39 8.94
N VAL A 106 -15.26 -5.65 9.28
CA VAL A 106 -15.36 -6.17 10.66
C VAL A 106 -14.14 -5.81 11.50
N TYR A 107 -12.94 -5.88 10.93
CA TYR A 107 -11.68 -5.75 11.69
C TYR A 107 -11.07 -4.34 11.66
N CYS A 108 -11.37 -3.56 10.64
CA CYS A 108 -10.70 -2.30 10.35
C CYS A 108 -11.72 -1.16 10.31
N VAL A 109 -11.75 -0.33 11.37
CA VAL A 109 -12.72 0.76 11.49
C VAL A 109 -12.52 1.79 10.38
N GLY A 110 -13.46 1.81 9.43
CA GLY A 110 -13.42 2.68 8.25
C GLY A 110 -12.60 2.12 7.08
N GLY A 111 -12.04 0.91 7.21
CA GLY A 111 -11.41 0.20 6.11
C GLY A 111 -12.44 -0.26 5.07
N LYS A 112 -11.97 -0.41 3.83
CA LYS A 112 -12.73 -0.95 2.71
C LYS A 112 -11.78 -1.39 1.60
N GLU A 113 -12.19 -2.40 0.85
CA GLU A 113 -11.63 -2.65 -0.47
C GLU A 113 -12.07 -1.54 -1.43
N ARG A 114 -11.26 -1.28 -2.46
CA ARG A 114 -11.49 -0.18 -3.40
C ARG A 114 -11.39 -0.65 -4.84
N SER A 115 -12.14 0.02 -5.70
CA SER A 115 -11.98 -0.12 -7.15
C SER A 115 -10.70 0.57 -7.65
N GLU A 116 -10.24 0.20 -8.84
CA GLU A 116 -9.09 0.87 -9.48
C GLU A 116 -9.33 2.39 -9.63
N LYS A 117 -10.57 2.79 -9.90
CA LYS A 117 -10.97 4.20 -10.03
C LYS A 117 -10.82 4.97 -8.72
N GLU A 118 -11.19 4.37 -7.60
CA GLU A 118 -11.01 4.97 -6.27
C GLU A 118 -9.53 5.08 -5.89
N PHE A 119 -8.71 4.06 -6.18
CA PHE A 119 -7.26 4.17 -5.98
C PHE A 119 -6.63 5.28 -6.83
N LYS A 120 -7.06 5.41 -8.09
CA LYS A 120 -6.60 6.49 -8.98
C LYS A 120 -7.01 7.87 -8.45
N ALA A 121 -8.22 8.00 -7.89
CA ALA A 121 -8.68 9.23 -7.26
C ALA A 121 -7.81 9.59 -6.03
N LEU A 122 -7.57 8.63 -5.13
CA LEU A 122 -6.67 8.83 -3.99
C LEU A 122 -5.27 9.27 -4.40
N ALA A 123 -4.69 8.63 -5.43
CA ALA A 123 -3.38 9.01 -5.96
C ALA A 123 -3.38 10.46 -6.46
N THR A 124 -4.39 10.83 -7.25
CA THR A 124 -4.53 12.18 -7.82
C THR A 124 -4.69 13.23 -6.74
N GLU A 125 -5.58 13.00 -5.77
CA GLU A 125 -5.83 13.90 -4.64
C GLU A 125 -4.61 14.03 -3.71
N ALA A 126 -3.78 12.99 -3.63
CA ALA A 126 -2.53 13.01 -2.87
C ALA A 126 -1.39 13.75 -3.60
N GLY A 127 -1.61 14.20 -4.83
CA GLY A 127 -0.66 14.98 -5.61
C GLY A 127 0.26 14.15 -6.52
N PHE A 128 -0.10 12.89 -6.81
CA PHE A 128 0.64 12.07 -7.77
C PHE A 128 0.12 12.32 -9.20
N PRO A 129 0.93 12.87 -10.12
CA PRO A 129 0.51 13.10 -11.50
C PRO A 129 0.36 11.82 -12.34
N GLY A 130 0.98 10.70 -11.92
CA GLY A 130 0.93 9.44 -12.66
C GLY A 130 0.31 8.29 -11.87
N PHE A 131 -0.45 7.45 -12.57
CA PHE A 131 -1.05 6.23 -12.04
C PHE A 131 -0.94 5.09 -13.06
N LYS A 132 -0.45 3.93 -12.64
CA LYS A 132 -0.44 2.70 -13.43
C LYS A 132 -0.93 1.54 -12.58
N ALA A 133 -1.83 0.73 -13.10
CA ALA A 133 -2.31 -0.47 -12.42
C ALA A 133 -2.00 -1.72 -13.26
N SER A 134 -1.66 -2.82 -12.61
CA SER A 134 -1.44 -4.10 -13.25
C SER A 134 -1.88 -5.23 -12.32
N HIS A 135 -2.78 -6.07 -12.81
CA HIS A 135 -3.11 -7.32 -12.13
C HIS A 135 -1.87 -8.22 -12.10
N VAL A 136 -1.62 -8.88 -10.97
CA VAL A 136 -0.47 -9.79 -10.81
C VAL A 136 -0.94 -11.23 -10.67
N PHE A 137 -1.55 -11.56 -9.54
CA PHE A 137 -1.91 -12.94 -9.21
C PHE A 137 -2.95 -12.94 -8.08
N ALA A 138 -3.87 -13.91 -8.10
CA ALA A 138 -4.87 -14.12 -7.06
C ALA A 138 -5.59 -12.82 -6.64
N ASP A 139 -6.14 -12.10 -7.62
CA ASP A 139 -6.87 -10.83 -7.47
C ASP A 139 -6.07 -9.70 -6.79
N THR A 140 -4.76 -9.88 -6.60
CA THR A 140 -3.85 -8.85 -6.12
C THR A 140 -3.33 -8.03 -7.29
N TRP A 141 -3.42 -6.72 -7.15
CA TRP A 141 -2.93 -5.76 -8.12
C TRP A 141 -1.71 -5.03 -7.56
N VAL A 142 -0.82 -4.64 -8.47
CA VAL A 142 0.24 -3.69 -8.19
C VAL A 142 -0.13 -2.38 -8.88
N MET A 143 -0.19 -1.30 -8.09
CA MET A 143 -0.51 0.04 -8.55
C MET A 143 0.67 0.97 -8.23
N GLU A 144 1.15 1.69 -9.22
CA GLU A 144 2.22 2.69 -9.07
C GLU A 144 1.62 4.09 -9.04
N PHE A 145 1.87 4.84 -7.96
CA PHE A 145 1.54 6.26 -7.85
C PHE A 145 2.85 7.03 -8.07
N ILE A 146 2.97 7.69 -9.21
CA ILE A 146 4.22 8.28 -9.70
C ILE A 146 4.20 9.76 -9.40
N LYS A 147 5.25 10.26 -8.74
CA LYS A 147 5.44 11.67 -8.40
C LYS A 147 5.90 12.47 -9.61
#